data_AF-A0A075I8U8-F1
#
_entry.id   AF-A0A075I8U8-F1
#
_cell.length_a   1.000
_cell.length_b   1.000
_cell.length_c   1.000
_cell.angle_alpha   90.00
_cell.angle_beta   90.00
_cell.angle_gamma   90.00
#
_symmetry.space_group_name_H-M   'P 1'
#
loop_
_entity.id
_entity.type
_entity.pdbx_description
1 polymer ?
#
loop_
_entity_poly.entity_id
_entity_poly.type
_entity_poly.pdbx_seq_one_letter_code
_entity_poly.pdbx_strand_id
1 'polypeptide(L)'
;MDKFPSYIQVRSPLEFTRLVCALERSPRVSFLHEHKGAKVLSVQMDLLKQSPVIYYTPVENFNHYLCYGFKSGKEESLMVDSTVDTSKMYSPIVKIKSLPQSLKPSPENNTAKYQPIELDDLGSLAKLSYGFEEAPFPLFAFPFKGQWFLGVFLNFNEDGDSFFAMLC
;
A
#
# COMPACT_ATOMS: atom_id res chain seq x y z
N MET A 1 -15.18 19.59 -6.08
CA MET A 1 -15.56 18.26 -6.62
C MET A 1 -14.62 17.28 -5.97
N ASP A 2 -15.15 16.40 -5.12
CA ASP A 2 -14.33 15.48 -4.34
C ASP A 2 -13.62 14.48 -5.26
N LYS A 3 -12.33 14.28 -5.03
CA LYS A 3 -11.44 13.51 -5.92
C LYS A 3 -11.29 12.10 -5.36
N PHE A 4 -12.31 11.26 -5.55
CA PHE A 4 -12.29 9.89 -5.06
C PHE A 4 -11.47 8.96 -5.94
N PRO A 5 -10.70 8.02 -5.36
CA PRO A 5 -9.88 7.11 -6.13
C PRO A 5 -10.69 6.26 -7.11
N SER A 6 -10.17 6.11 -8.33
CA SER A 6 -10.68 5.17 -9.33
C SER A 6 -9.99 3.82 -9.16
N TYR A 7 -10.76 2.78 -8.85
CA TYR A 7 -10.25 1.41 -8.71
C TYR A 7 -10.36 0.65 -10.03
N ILE A 8 -9.23 0.17 -10.56
CA ILE A 8 -9.13 -0.61 -11.80
C ILE A 8 -8.60 -2.00 -11.47
N GLN A 9 -9.42 -3.02 -11.70
CA GLN A 9 -8.99 -4.40 -11.48
C GLN A 9 -8.09 -4.85 -12.63
N VAL A 10 -6.92 -5.40 -12.33
CA VAL A 10 -6.05 -6.04 -13.33
C VAL A 10 -6.47 -7.48 -13.61
N ARG A 11 -6.07 -8.00 -14.78
CA ARG A 11 -6.53 -9.31 -15.28
C ARG A 11 -6.23 -10.48 -14.36
N SER A 12 -5.08 -10.48 -13.68
CA SER A 12 -4.68 -11.57 -12.77
C SER A 12 -3.64 -11.10 -11.73
N PRO A 13 -3.42 -11.88 -10.66
CA PRO A 13 -2.34 -11.60 -9.72
C PRO A 13 -0.96 -11.50 -10.36
N LEU A 14 -0.68 -12.31 -11.41
CA LEU A 14 0.59 -12.20 -12.14
C LEU A 14 0.74 -10.85 -12.86
N GLU A 15 -0.32 -10.31 -13.47
CA GLU A 15 -0.26 -8.97 -14.06
C GLU A 15 -0.02 -7.90 -13.00
N PHE A 16 -0.65 -8.03 -11.83
CA PHE A 16 -0.40 -7.14 -10.69
C PHE A 16 1.06 -7.20 -10.25
N THR A 17 1.61 -8.40 -10.11
CA THR A 17 3.01 -8.64 -9.74
C THR A 17 3.98 -8.02 -10.76
N ARG A 18 3.71 -8.16 -12.05
CA ARG A 18 4.49 -7.49 -13.09
C ARG A 18 4.44 -5.97 -12.93
N LEU A 19 3.26 -5.41 -12.70
CA LEU A 19 3.04 -3.97 -12.52
C LEU A 19 3.88 -3.40 -11.35
N VAL A 20 3.91 -4.08 -10.21
CA VAL A 20 4.62 -3.58 -9.01
C VAL A 20 6.07 -4.02 -8.89
N CYS A 21 6.52 -5.00 -9.69
CA CYS A 21 7.90 -5.49 -9.67
C CYS A 21 8.61 -5.25 -11.01
N ALA A 22 8.22 -6.00 -12.05
CA ALA A 22 8.99 -6.13 -13.28
C ALA A 22 8.92 -4.89 -14.20
N LEU A 23 7.85 -4.10 -14.10
CA LEU A 23 7.58 -2.95 -14.96
C LEU A 23 7.98 -1.61 -14.31
N GLU A 24 8.71 -1.68 -13.19
CA GLU A 24 9.17 -0.52 -12.43
C GLU A 24 10.69 -0.57 -12.26
N ARG A 25 11.32 0.61 -12.13
CA ARG A 25 12.78 0.68 -11.89
C ARG A 25 13.16 0.05 -10.55
N SER A 26 12.31 0.24 -9.55
CA SER A 26 12.41 -0.37 -8.22
C SER A 26 11.02 -0.88 -7.84
N PRO A 27 10.89 -2.08 -7.24
CA PRO A 27 9.59 -2.59 -6.86
C PRO A 27 8.82 -1.62 -5.97
N ARG A 28 7.54 -1.40 -6.28
CA ARG A 28 6.65 -0.50 -5.52
C ARG A 28 6.10 -1.20 -4.30
N VAL A 29 5.74 -0.41 -3.28
CA VAL A 29 4.97 -0.90 -2.13
C VAL A 29 3.55 -1.26 -2.58
N SER A 30 3.11 -2.47 -2.23
CA SER A 30 1.73 -2.93 -2.41
C SER A 30 0.97 -2.78 -1.10
N PHE A 31 -0.32 -2.43 -1.17
CA PHE A 31 -1.19 -2.30 -0.02
C PHE A 31 -2.24 -3.41 0.01
N LEU A 32 -2.28 -4.17 1.11
CA LEU A 32 -3.33 -5.15 1.35
C LEU A 32 -4.44 -4.52 2.18
N HIS A 33 -5.66 -4.52 1.66
CA HIS A 33 -6.82 -3.98 2.35
C HIS A 33 -8.13 -4.63 1.86
N GLU A 34 -9.26 -4.27 2.46
CA GLU A 34 -10.58 -4.72 2.00
C GLU A 34 -11.18 -3.77 0.96
N HIS A 35 -11.60 -4.30 -0.18
CA HIS A 35 -12.32 -3.58 -1.22
C HIS A 35 -13.52 -4.40 -1.69
N LYS A 36 -14.73 -3.84 -1.60
CA LYS A 36 -15.99 -4.50 -1.99
C LYS A 36 -16.18 -5.89 -1.34
N GLY A 37 -15.81 -6.02 -0.07
CA GLY A 37 -15.94 -7.27 0.70
C GLY A 37 -14.90 -8.35 0.42
N ALA A 38 -13.90 -8.07 -0.42
CA ALA A 38 -12.78 -8.98 -0.69
C ALA A 38 -11.46 -8.37 -0.23
N LYS A 39 -10.51 -9.22 0.19
CA LYS A 39 -9.12 -8.79 0.38
C LYS A 39 -8.47 -8.58 -0.98
N VAL A 40 -7.80 -7.45 -1.15
CA VAL A 40 -7.14 -7.07 -2.39
C VAL A 40 -5.73 -6.58 -2.12
N LEU A 41 -4.82 -6.85 -3.05
CA LEU A 41 -3.59 -6.08 -3.19
C LEU A 41 -3.85 -4.90 -4.11
N SER A 42 -3.34 -3.74 -3.76
CA SER A 42 -3.48 -2.54 -4.56
C SER A 42 -2.22 -1.68 -4.61
N VAL A 43 -2.13 -0.86 -5.65
CA VAL A 43 -1.07 0.14 -5.81
C VAL A 43 -1.68 1.36 -6.49
N GLN A 44 -1.34 2.56 -6.02
CA GLN A 44 -1.62 3.79 -6.75
C GLN A 44 -0.51 3.99 -7.79
N MET A 45 -0.88 4.13 -9.06
CA MET A 45 0.10 4.31 -10.15
C MET A 45 0.06 5.70 -10.78
N ASP A 46 -1.10 6.38 -10.75
CA ASP A 46 -1.28 7.65 -11.46
C ASP A 46 -2.34 8.53 -10.78
N LEU A 47 -2.44 9.78 -11.26
CA LEU A 47 -3.46 10.76 -10.92
C LEU A 47 -4.25 11.17 -12.17
N LEU A 48 -5.51 10.75 -12.26
CA LEU A 48 -6.41 11.22 -13.31
C LEU A 48 -7.14 12.47 -12.83
N LYS A 49 -6.78 13.65 -13.39
CA LYS A 49 -7.34 14.95 -12.97
C LYS A 49 -7.25 15.16 -11.45
N GLN A 50 -6.08 14.87 -10.87
CA GLN A 50 -5.79 14.92 -9.43
C GLN A 50 -6.54 13.87 -8.58
N SER A 51 -7.26 12.94 -9.21
CA SER A 51 -7.86 11.80 -8.51
C SER A 51 -6.97 10.56 -8.61
N PRO A 52 -6.67 9.85 -7.50
CA PRO A 52 -5.83 8.66 -7.54
C PRO A 52 -6.40 7.55 -8.43
N VAL A 53 -5.55 6.94 -9.23
CA VAL A 53 -5.86 5.71 -9.98
C VAL A 53 -5.20 4.53 -9.27
N ILE A 54 -6.02 3.68 -8.69
CA ILE A 54 -5.61 2.53 -7.90
C ILE A 54 -5.84 1.25 -8.71
N TYR A 55 -4.77 0.55 -9.03
CA TYR A 55 -4.82 -0.76 -9.65
C TYR A 55 -4.89 -1.82 -8.56
N TYR A 56 -5.69 -2.87 -8.75
CA TYR A 56 -5.86 -3.91 -7.74
C TYR A 56 -6.12 -5.30 -8.29
N THR A 57 -5.87 -6.32 -7.47
CA THR A 57 -6.22 -7.71 -7.72
C THR A 57 -6.74 -8.38 -6.44
N PRO A 58 -7.83 -9.18 -6.50
CA PRO A 58 -8.29 -9.93 -5.34
C PRO A 58 -7.30 -11.03 -4.97
N VAL A 59 -7.17 -11.29 -3.66
CA VAL A 59 -6.27 -12.30 -3.10
C VAL A 59 -6.94 -13.05 -1.97
N GLU A 60 -6.68 -14.36 -1.88
CA GLU A 60 -7.21 -15.22 -0.81
C GLU A 60 -6.19 -15.43 0.32
N ASN A 61 -4.91 -15.51 -0.05
CA ASN A 61 -3.80 -15.74 0.87
C ASN A 61 -2.76 -14.64 0.71
N PHE A 62 -2.09 -14.26 1.79
CA PHE A 62 -1.08 -13.20 1.77
C PHE A 62 0.01 -13.38 2.82
N ASN A 63 1.22 -12.93 2.45
CA ASN A 63 2.42 -12.92 3.30
C ASN A 63 3.04 -11.51 3.31
N HIS A 64 4.33 -11.40 3.62
CA HIS A 64 5.01 -10.12 3.77
C HIS A 64 5.43 -9.46 2.45
N TYR A 65 5.67 -10.24 1.40
CA TYR A 65 6.16 -9.75 0.11
C TYR A 65 5.48 -10.46 -1.05
N LEU A 66 5.26 -9.72 -2.14
CA LEU A 66 4.91 -10.25 -3.44
C LEU A 66 6.20 -10.42 -4.25
N CYS A 67 6.47 -11.64 -4.66
CA CYS A 67 7.70 -12.06 -5.31
C CYS A 67 7.44 -12.29 -6.80
N TYR A 68 8.31 -11.71 -7.64
CA TYR A 68 8.36 -11.94 -9.08
C TYR A 68 9.68 -12.59 -9.47
N GLY A 69 9.62 -13.62 -10.31
CA GLY A 69 10.82 -14.27 -10.83
C GLY A 69 10.52 -15.19 -11.99
N PHE A 70 11.54 -15.96 -12.40
CA PHE A 70 11.42 -16.99 -13.42
C PHE A 70 11.82 -18.35 -12.84
N LYS A 71 11.04 -19.38 -13.16
CA LYS A 71 11.36 -20.76 -12.84
C LYS A 71 11.10 -21.64 -14.05
N SER A 72 12.13 -22.34 -14.51
CA SER A 72 12.05 -23.24 -15.67
C SER A 72 11.48 -22.57 -16.93
N GLY A 73 11.90 -21.33 -17.20
CA GLY A 73 11.47 -20.57 -18.38
C GLY A 73 10.05 -20.00 -18.31
N LYS A 74 9.38 -20.08 -17.16
CA LYS A 74 8.07 -19.48 -16.93
C LYS A 74 8.15 -18.43 -15.83
N GLU A 75 7.38 -17.37 -15.99
CA GLU A 75 7.20 -16.37 -14.93
C GLU A 75 6.47 -16.99 -13.74
N GLU A 76 6.87 -16.59 -12.54
CA GLU A 76 6.21 -16.94 -11.31
C GLU A 76 5.87 -15.70 -10.49
N SER A 77 4.74 -15.80 -9.79
CA SER A 77 4.27 -14.80 -8.84
C SER A 77 3.89 -15.54 -7.55
N LEU A 78 4.59 -15.25 -6.46
CA LEU A 78 4.43 -15.94 -5.18
C LEU A 78 4.33 -14.94 -4.04
N MET A 79 3.60 -15.27 -2.97
CA MET A 79 3.66 -14.50 -1.73
C MET A 79 4.62 -15.18 -0.75
N VAL A 80 5.57 -14.42 -0.20
CA VAL A 80 6.68 -14.96 0.60
C VAL A 80 6.91 -14.13 1.86
N ASP A 81 7.59 -14.73 2.84
CA ASP A 81 7.88 -14.09 4.13
C ASP A 81 9.19 -13.28 4.15
N SER A 82 10.11 -13.57 3.22
CA SER A 82 11.44 -12.93 3.19
C SER A 82 11.96 -12.74 1.77
N THR A 83 12.95 -11.86 1.63
CA THR A 83 13.57 -11.48 0.35
C THR A 83 14.97 -12.08 0.18
N VAL A 84 15.14 -13.33 0.61
CA VAL A 84 16.45 -14.00 0.66
C VAL A 84 17.03 -14.36 -0.71
N ASP A 85 16.18 -14.57 -1.72
CA ASP A 85 16.60 -14.96 -3.06
C ASP A 85 16.82 -13.72 -3.93
N THR A 86 18.07 -13.29 -4.02
CA THR A 86 18.46 -12.08 -4.73
C THR A 86 18.31 -12.16 -6.26
N SER A 87 17.93 -13.32 -6.81
CA SER A 87 17.59 -13.45 -8.24
C SER A 87 16.17 -12.98 -8.56
N LYS A 88 15.36 -12.69 -7.54
CA LYS A 88 13.95 -12.31 -7.66
C LYS A 88 13.72 -10.85 -7.27
N MET A 89 12.60 -10.34 -7.71
CA MET A 89 12.12 -9.00 -7.34
C MET A 89 11.02 -9.11 -6.30
N TYR A 90 10.98 -8.17 -5.36
CA TYR A 90 10.04 -8.20 -4.24
C TYR A 90 9.36 -6.86 -4.05
N SER A 91 8.03 -6.86 -4.14
CA SER A 91 7.18 -5.76 -3.70
C SER A 91 6.77 -6.02 -2.25
N PRO A 92 7.11 -5.13 -1.29
CA PRO A 92 6.66 -5.28 0.09
C PRO A 92 5.16 -5.07 0.19
N ILE A 93 4.51 -5.86 1.05
CA ILE A 93 3.08 -5.74 1.32
C ILE A 93 2.90 -5.02 2.67
N VAL A 94 2.29 -3.83 2.61
CA VAL A 94 1.80 -3.06 3.76
C VAL A 94 0.35 -3.45 4.00
N LYS A 95 0.06 -3.99 5.19
CA LYS A 95 -1.27 -4.47 5.54
C LYS A 95 -2.03 -3.36 6.27
N ILE A 96 -3.14 -2.94 5.69
CA ILE A 96 -4.01 -1.89 6.20
C ILE A 96 -5.21 -2.54 6.88
N LYS A 97 -5.38 -2.22 8.16
CA LYS A 97 -6.51 -2.65 8.98
C LYS A 97 -7.77 -1.89 8.60
N SER A 98 -7.67 -0.57 8.47
CA SER A 98 -8.77 0.29 8.09
C SER A 98 -8.32 1.47 7.23
N LEU A 99 -9.01 1.67 6.10
CA LEU A 99 -8.78 2.83 5.23
C LEU A 99 -9.54 4.07 5.75
N PRO A 100 -8.96 5.27 5.58
CA PRO A 100 -9.67 6.52 5.79
C PRO A 100 -10.81 6.69 4.78
N GLN A 101 -11.80 7.51 5.14
CA GLN A 101 -13.02 7.71 4.34
C GLN A 101 -12.75 8.27 2.93
N SER A 102 -11.72 9.08 2.75
CA SER A 102 -11.29 9.64 1.45
C SER A 102 -10.75 8.59 0.47
N LEU A 103 -10.07 7.56 0.98
CA LEU A 103 -9.55 6.44 0.18
C LEU A 103 -10.61 5.35 -0.04
N LYS A 104 -11.73 5.44 0.69
CA LYS A 104 -12.94 4.67 0.44
C LYS A 104 -13.77 5.36 -0.65
N PRO A 105 -14.52 4.60 -1.47
CA PRO A 105 -15.59 5.18 -2.27
C PRO A 105 -16.68 5.77 -1.34
N SER A 106 -16.94 7.09 -1.44
CA SER A 106 -17.84 8.03 -0.70
C SER A 106 -19.03 7.49 0.14
N PRO A 107 -19.46 8.17 1.25
CA PRO A 107 -20.12 9.50 1.26
C PRO A 107 -19.56 10.56 2.26
N GLU A 108 -19.50 11.80 1.75
CA GLU A 108 -19.63 13.16 2.36
C GLU A 108 -18.87 13.59 3.64
N ASN A 109 -18.29 14.80 3.56
CA ASN A 109 -17.63 15.65 4.59
C ASN A 109 -16.15 15.41 4.87
N ASN A 110 -15.28 16.08 4.10
CA ASN A 110 -13.85 16.17 4.39
C ASN A 110 -13.49 17.59 4.87
N THR A 111 -13.30 17.76 6.18
CA THR A 111 -12.63 18.95 6.75
C THR A 111 -11.13 18.67 6.81
N ALA A 112 -10.30 19.62 6.40
CA ALA A 112 -8.84 19.46 6.29
C ALA A 112 -8.20 19.01 7.62
N LYS A 113 -7.91 17.72 7.74
CA LYS A 113 -7.20 17.06 8.84
C LYS A 113 -6.40 15.90 8.28
N TYR A 114 -5.31 15.53 8.95
CA TYR A 114 -4.64 14.27 8.69
C TYR A 114 -5.63 13.11 8.85
N GLN A 115 -5.69 12.27 7.84
CA GLN A 115 -6.58 11.13 7.84
C GLN A 115 -5.85 9.89 8.38
N PRO A 116 -6.42 9.21 9.38
CA PRO A 116 -5.75 8.05 9.97
C PRO A 116 -5.78 6.86 9.00
N ILE A 117 -4.64 6.21 8.84
CA ILE A 117 -4.51 4.88 8.23
C ILE A 117 -4.06 3.94 9.35
N GLU A 118 -4.91 2.99 9.72
CA GLU A 118 -4.54 1.99 10.73
C GLU A 118 -3.85 0.82 10.04
N LEU A 119 -2.64 0.50 10.47
CA LEU A 119 -1.85 -0.61 9.96
C LEU A 119 -2.07 -1.87 10.81
N ASP A 120 -1.89 -3.05 10.22
CA ASP A 120 -2.06 -4.32 10.95
C ASP A 120 -0.89 -4.62 11.89
N ASP A 121 0.34 -4.22 11.53
CA ASP A 121 1.55 -4.56 12.30
C ASP A 121 2.74 -3.61 12.07
N LEU A 122 3.75 -3.74 12.94
CA LEU A 122 5.01 -3.00 12.85
C LEU A 122 5.78 -3.27 11.55
N GLY A 123 5.67 -4.49 11.00
CA GLY A 123 6.27 -4.81 9.71
C GLY A 123 5.68 -3.97 8.58
N SER A 124 4.38 -3.69 8.61
CA SER A 124 3.69 -2.82 7.66
C SER A 124 4.10 -1.36 7.81
N LEU A 125 4.28 -0.89 9.05
CA LEU A 125 4.80 0.46 9.31
C LEU A 125 6.23 0.62 8.76
N ALA A 126 7.11 -0.35 9.03
CA ALA A 126 8.49 -0.32 8.54
C ALA A 126 8.58 -0.37 7.01
N LYS A 127 7.70 -1.13 6.34
CA LYS A 127 7.70 -1.26 4.87
C LYS A 127 7.28 0.02 4.14
N LEU A 128 6.67 1.00 4.82
CA LEU A 128 6.38 2.30 4.20
C LEU A 128 7.64 3.04 3.76
N SER A 129 8.78 2.81 4.42
CA SER A 129 10.06 3.40 4.04
C SER A 129 10.81 2.60 2.98
N TYR A 130 10.21 1.56 2.40
CA TYR A 130 10.88 0.75 1.38
C TYR A 130 11.17 1.56 0.12
N GLY A 131 12.41 1.43 -0.39
CA GLY A 131 12.86 2.13 -1.59
C GLY A 131 13.39 3.55 -1.35
N PHE A 132 13.36 4.05 -0.11
CA PHE A 132 14.02 5.30 0.25
C PHE A 132 15.45 5.03 0.73
N GLU A 133 16.40 5.82 0.24
CA GLU A 133 17.82 5.74 0.62
C GLU A 133 18.08 6.33 2.02
N GLU A 134 17.28 7.32 2.42
CA GLU A 134 17.32 7.96 3.74
C GLU A 134 15.98 7.77 4.46
N ALA A 135 15.94 8.09 5.77
CA ALA A 135 14.70 8.04 6.55
C ALA A 135 13.68 9.03 5.96
N PRO A 136 12.63 8.56 5.27
CA PRO A 136 11.78 9.43 4.46
C PRO A 136 10.83 10.29 5.29
N PHE A 137 10.59 9.88 6.54
CA PHE A 137 9.71 10.56 7.46
C PHE A 137 10.12 10.25 8.91
N PRO A 138 9.98 11.21 9.84
CA PRO A 138 10.19 10.96 11.25
C PRO A 138 9.11 10.04 11.82
N LEU A 139 9.53 9.20 12.79
CA LEU A 139 8.64 8.31 13.53
C LEU A 139 8.13 9.04 14.78
N PHE A 140 6.81 9.04 14.98
CA PHE A 140 6.16 9.69 16.12
C PHE A 140 5.57 8.64 17.06
N ALA A 141 5.77 8.84 18.36
CA ALA A 141 5.12 8.07 19.40
C ALA A 141 4.46 9.02 20.40
N PHE A 142 3.17 8.85 20.67
CA PHE A 142 2.45 9.67 21.64
C PHE A 142 1.30 8.92 22.31
N PRO A 143 0.98 9.23 23.57
CA PRO A 143 -0.21 8.71 24.23
C PRO A 143 -1.46 9.52 23.82
N PHE A 144 -2.56 8.84 23.58
CA PHE A 144 -3.87 9.45 23.37
C PHE A 144 -4.97 8.58 23.99
N LYS A 145 -5.77 9.17 24.88
CA LYS A 145 -6.86 8.49 25.62
C LYS A 145 -6.43 7.17 26.30
N GLY A 146 -5.19 7.11 26.81
CA GLY A 146 -4.66 5.95 27.51
C GLY A 146 -4.07 4.85 26.63
N GLN A 147 -4.05 5.03 25.30
CA GLN A 147 -3.37 4.14 24.34
C GLN A 147 -2.15 4.83 23.74
N TRP A 148 -1.11 4.07 23.41
CA TRP A 148 0.08 4.59 22.75
C TRP A 148 -0.05 4.40 21.24
N PHE A 149 0.14 5.48 20.50
CA PHE A 149 0.17 5.45 19.05
C PHE A 149 1.61 5.55 18.57
N LEU A 150 1.96 4.74 17.59
CA LEU A 150 3.23 4.79 16.87
C LEU A 150 2.92 4.95 15.39
N GLY A 151 3.48 5.97 14.73
CA GLY A 151 3.14 6.22 13.33
C GLY A 151 3.98 7.27 12.64
N VAL A 152 3.67 7.47 11.35
CA VAL A 152 4.35 8.40 10.45
C VAL A 152 3.33 9.27 9.73
N PHE A 153 3.69 10.53 9.48
CA PHE A 153 2.90 11.41 8.62
C PHE A 153 3.35 11.27 7.17
N LEU A 154 2.40 11.07 6.28
CA LEU A 154 2.64 10.76 4.86
C LEU A 154 1.82 11.68 3.98
N ASN A 155 2.43 12.13 2.89
CA ASN A 155 1.73 12.72 1.76
C ASN A 155 2.02 11.83 0.55
N PHE A 156 0.99 11.25 -0.06
CA PHE A 156 1.20 10.43 -1.26
C PHE A 156 1.47 11.29 -2.50
N ASN A 157 1.07 12.58 -2.49
CA ASN A 157 1.31 13.54 -3.57
C ASN A 157 1.59 14.94 -2.96
N GLU A 158 2.37 15.79 -3.65
CA GLU A 158 2.76 17.13 -3.18
C GLU A 158 1.54 18.04 -2.85
N ASP A 159 0.46 17.95 -3.63
CA ASP A 159 -0.80 18.69 -3.43
C ASP A 159 -1.95 17.80 -2.93
N GLY A 160 -1.63 16.62 -2.38
CA GLY A 160 -2.60 15.59 -2.00
C GLY A 160 -3.08 15.66 -0.54
N ASP A 161 -4.01 14.76 -0.21
CA ASP A 161 -4.42 14.53 1.17
C ASP A 161 -3.22 14.07 2.02
N SER A 162 -3.21 14.50 3.29
CA SER A 162 -2.21 14.10 4.26
C SER A 162 -2.74 13.00 5.18
N PHE A 163 -1.90 12.01 5.46
CA PHE A 163 -2.26 10.82 6.22
C PHE A 163 -1.38 10.64 7.45
N PHE A 164 -1.93 10.02 8.49
CA PHE A 164 -1.16 9.51 9.62
C PHE A 164 -1.30 7.98 9.65
N ALA A 165 -0.26 7.28 9.22
CA ALA A 165 -0.23 5.82 9.22
C ALA A 165 0.29 5.31 10.56
N MET A 166 -0.53 4.55 11.29
CA MET A 166 -0.31 4.31 12.71
C MET A 166 -0.68 2.90 13.17
N LEU A 167 -0.09 2.53 14.32
CA LEU A 167 -0.40 1.36 15.14
C LEU A 167 -0.93 1.83 16.49
N CYS A 168 -1.86 1.08 17.08
CA CYS A 168 -2.50 1.31 18.37
C CYS A 168 -2.37 0.05 19.24
#